data_AF-A0A7V0SG94-F1
#
_entry.id   AF-A0A7V0SG94-F1
#
_cell.length_a   1.000
_cell.length_b   1.000
_cell.length_c   1.000
_cell.angle_alpha   90.00
_cell.angle_beta   90.00
_cell.angle_gamma   90.00
#
_symmetry.space_group_name_H-M   'P 1'
#
loop_
_entity.id
_entity.type
_entity.pdbx_description
1 polymer ?
#
loop_
_entity_poly.entity_id
_entity_poly.type
_entity_poly.pdbx_seq_one_letter_code
_entity_poly.pdbx_strand_id
1 'polypeptide(L)'
;MRTLAAAALFILLLGCAQAPDRLESPRMAVRSAIENDKVYFTFFIVAGLRNNHSDRVIREMAGTLYFRDESGTLEKSPVTAIPFSVKDVFPFETAILKLEAWGGEEQCRPLLGLLKIDPDGLIKAGTAEDIFIDEKILKLDVSTFKTEKIYSVLKGSSNAKD
;
A
#
# COMPACT_ATOMS: atom_id res chain seq x y z
N MET A 1 6.77 -39.40 42.75
CA MET A 1 6.62 -39.92 41.36
C MET A 1 5.78 -38.88 40.61
N ARG A 2 6.12 -38.42 39.39
CA ARG A 2 5.93 -39.13 38.10
C ARG A 2 4.50 -39.69 37.96
N THR A 3 3.72 -39.47 36.91
CA THR A 3 3.83 -38.70 35.64
C THR A 3 2.40 -38.55 35.09
N LEU A 4 2.03 -37.68 34.13
CA LEU A 4 2.78 -36.81 33.21
C LEU A 4 1.96 -35.51 32.95
N ALA A 5 2.52 -34.59 32.16
CA ALA A 5 1.89 -33.39 31.63
C ALA A 5 1.07 -33.66 30.36
N ALA A 6 -0.02 -32.90 30.14
CA ALA A 6 -0.87 -33.00 28.94
C ALA A 6 -1.48 -31.63 28.53
N ALA A 7 -0.68 -30.57 28.60
CA ALA A 7 -1.07 -29.27 28.05
C ALA A 7 -1.04 -29.33 26.52
N ALA A 8 -2.18 -29.68 25.91
CA ALA A 8 -2.36 -29.75 24.46
C ALA A 8 -2.38 -28.33 23.86
N LEU A 9 -1.20 -27.71 23.78
CA LEU A 9 -0.99 -26.37 23.23
C LEU A 9 -1.20 -26.41 21.71
N PHE A 10 -2.46 -26.33 21.31
CA PHE A 10 -2.94 -26.39 19.92
C PHE A 10 -2.62 -25.09 19.15
N ILE A 11 -1.33 -24.72 19.11
CA ILE A 11 -0.79 -23.78 18.13
C ILE A 11 -0.75 -24.54 16.79
N LEU A 12 -1.93 -24.70 16.19
CA LEU A 12 -2.10 -25.18 14.84
C LEU A 12 -1.46 -24.16 13.90
N LEU A 13 -0.24 -24.48 13.49
CA LEU A 13 0.36 -24.19 12.19
C LEU A 13 -0.41 -23.12 11.38
N LEU A 14 -0.28 -21.87 11.81
CA LEU A 14 -0.44 -20.74 10.93
C LEU A 14 0.68 -20.86 9.90
N GLY A 15 0.41 -21.59 8.82
CA GLY A 15 1.15 -21.47 7.58
C GLY A 15 0.87 -20.08 7.03
N CYS A 16 1.57 -19.09 7.60
CA CYS A 16 1.34 -17.67 7.39
C CYS A 16 1.29 -17.40 5.89
N ALA A 17 0.09 -17.14 5.39
CA ALA A 17 -0.11 -16.61 4.06
C ALA A 17 0.45 -15.18 4.11
N GLN A 18 1.76 -15.03 3.86
CA GLN A 18 2.43 -13.75 3.94
C GLN A 18 1.79 -12.80 2.93
N ALA A 19 1.07 -11.80 3.43
CA ALA A 19 0.64 -10.68 2.61
C ALA A 19 1.88 -9.94 2.08
N PRO A 20 1.80 -9.26 0.93
CA PRO A 20 2.89 -8.41 0.46
C PRO A 20 3.22 -7.37 1.54
N ASP A 21 4.48 -7.32 1.97
CA ASP A 21 4.96 -6.39 3.00
C ASP A 21 5.52 -5.07 2.43
N ARG A 22 5.66 -5.01 1.09
CA ARG A 22 6.38 -3.96 0.35
C ARG A 22 5.69 -3.59 -0.96
N LEU A 23 6.15 -2.47 -1.51
CA LEU A 23 5.79 -1.98 -2.83
C LEU A 23 7.04 -1.93 -3.70
N GLU A 24 6.97 -2.49 -4.91
CA GLU A 24 8.05 -2.43 -5.90
C GLU A 24 8.04 -1.07 -6.62
N SER A 25 9.20 -0.41 -6.65
CA SER A 25 9.45 0.82 -7.44
C SER A 25 8.40 1.94 -7.28
N PRO A 26 8.06 2.36 -6.04
CA PRO A 26 7.08 3.42 -5.82
C PRO A 26 7.55 4.77 -6.41
N ARG A 27 6.72 5.34 -7.27
CA ARG A 27 6.90 6.67 -7.87
C ARG A 27 5.71 7.57 -7.57
N MET A 28 5.90 8.87 -7.74
CA MET A 28 4.86 9.86 -7.52
C MET A 28 4.99 11.08 -8.42
N ALA A 29 3.86 11.71 -8.72
CA ALA A 29 3.79 13.09 -9.16
C ALA A 29 3.00 13.91 -8.13
N VAL A 30 3.36 15.18 -7.94
CA VAL A 30 2.62 16.12 -7.07
C VAL A 30 2.23 17.33 -7.89
N ARG A 31 0.97 17.74 -7.80
CA ARG A 31 0.46 18.96 -8.41
C ARG A 31 0.04 19.94 -7.33
N SER A 32 0.19 21.23 -7.60
CA SER A 32 -0.30 22.32 -6.75
C SER A 32 -1.38 23.11 -7.46
N ALA A 33 -2.46 23.41 -6.76
CA ALA A 33 -3.54 24.28 -7.22
C ALA A 33 -3.76 25.44 -6.24
N ILE A 34 -4.27 26.57 -6.74
CA ILE A 34 -4.75 27.68 -5.91
C ILE A 34 -6.24 27.83 -6.15
N GLU A 35 -7.05 27.60 -5.12
CA GLU A 35 -8.50 27.69 -5.17
C GLU A 35 -9.00 28.53 -4.00
N ASN A 36 -9.84 29.53 -4.27
CA ASN A 36 -10.40 30.43 -3.24
C ASN A 36 -9.31 31.03 -2.31
N ASP A 37 -8.23 31.53 -2.93
CA ASP A 37 -7.03 32.10 -2.29
C ASP A 37 -6.29 31.15 -1.32
N LYS A 38 -6.45 29.83 -1.48
CA LYS A 38 -5.76 28.79 -0.70
C LYS A 38 -5.00 27.82 -1.59
N VAL A 39 -3.83 27.39 -1.10
CA VAL A 39 -3.00 26.38 -1.77
C VAL A 39 -3.44 24.96 -1.40
N TYR A 40 -3.61 24.13 -2.41
CA TYR A 40 -3.89 22.71 -2.31
C TYR A 40 -2.82 21.91 -3.05
N PHE A 41 -2.54 20.69 -2.57
CA PHE A 41 -1.65 19.75 -3.25
C PHE A 41 -2.35 18.41 -3.47
N THR A 42 -2.12 17.81 -4.64
CA THR A 42 -2.59 16.46 -4.99
C THR A 42 -1.40 15.58 -5.32
N PHE A 43 -1.28 14.46 -4.61
CA PHE A 43 -0.24 13.45 -4.72
C PHE A 43 -0.79 12.24 -5.50
N PHE A 44 -0.18 11.93 -6.64
CA PHE A 44 -0.51 10.77 -7.48
C PHE A 44 0.59 9.73 -7.34
N ILE A 45 0.34 8.65 -6.61
CA ILE A 45 1.33 7.60 -6.31
C ILE A 45 1.06 6.38 -7.21
N VAL A 46 2.10 5.86 -7.84
CA VAL A 46 2.06 4.63 -8.64
C VAL A 46 3.10 3.66 -8.10
N ALA A 47 2.69 2.44 -7.78
CA ALA A 47 3.59 1.42 -7.23
C ALA A 47 3.17 0.01 -7.63
N GLY A 48 4.16 -0.89 -7.76
CA GLY A 48 3.88 -2.31 -7.92
C GLY A 48 3.60 -2.98 -6.59
N LEU A 49 2.60 -3.86 -6.53
CA LEU A 49 2.35 -4.77 -5.43
C LEU A 49 2.44 -6.20 -5.94
N ARG A 50 3.50 -6.91 -5.54
CA ARG A 50 3.84 -8.23 -6.08
C ARG A 50 3.35 -9.37 -5.21
N ASN A 51 2.75 -10.36 -5.86
CA ASN A 51 2.48 -11.65 -5.26
C ASN A 51 3.72 -12.56 -5.39
N ASN A 52 4.42 -12.77 -4.27
CA ASN A 52 5.59 -13.66 -4.21
C ASN A 52 5.24 -15.15 -4.01
N HIS A 53 3.96 -15.51 -3.91
CA HIS A 53 3.53 -16.92 -3.83
C HIS A 53 3.55 -17.57 -5.21
N SER A 54 3.96 -18.84 -5.27
CA SER A 54 4.03 -19.62 -6.52
C SER A 54 2.77 -20.43 -6.83
N ASP A 55 1.97 -20.78 -5.82
CA ASP A 55 0.77 -21.63 -5.94
C ASP A 55 -0.54 -20.92 -5.56
N ARG A 56 -0.51 -19.66 -5.14
CA ARG A 56 -1.66 -18.92 -4.59
C ARG A 56 -1.96 -17.63 -5.34
N VAL A 57 -3.25 -17.39 -5.57
CA VAL A 57 -3.80 -16.08 -5.90
C VAL A 57 -4.10 -15.35 -4.58
N ILE A 58 -3.67 -14.09 -4.46
CA ILE A 58 -4.11 -13.17 -3.40
C ILE A 58 -5.43 -12.54 -3.86
N ARG A 59 -6.45 -12.54 -3.01
CA ARG A 59 -7.81 -12.08 -3.39
C ARG A 59 -8.37 -11.12 -2.35
N GLU A 60 -9.18 -10.15 -2.81
CA GLU A 60 -9.87 -9.16 -1.97
C GLU A 60 -8.94 -8.48 -0.94
N MET A 61 -7.74 -8.08 -1.41
CA MET A 61 -6.76 -7.43 -0.54
C MET A 61 -7.13 -5.96 -0.36
N ALA A 62 -7.16 -5.49 0.87
CA ALA A 62 -7.34 -4.08 1.22
C ALA A 62 -6.41 -3.67 2.36
N GLY A 63 -6.16 -2.38 2.50
CA GLY A 63 -5.28 -1.83 3.53
C GLY A 63 -5.07 -0.33 3.41
N THR A 64 -4.04 0.16 4.08
CA THR A 64 -3.62 1.57 4.05
C THR A 64 -2.12 1.67 3.77
N LEU A 65 -1.75 2.55 2.85
CA LEU A 65 -0.38 3.02 2.65
C LEU A 65 -0.14 4.21 3.59
N TYR A 66 0.79 4.08 4.53
CA TYR A 66 1.20 5.20 5.39
C TYR A 66 2.58 5.74 5.00
N PHE A 67 2.77 7.05 5.15
CA PHE A 67 4.08 7.68 5.11
C PHE A 67 4.76 7.67 6.49
N ARG A 68 6.06 7.35 6.51
CA ARG A 68 6.88 7.19 7.71
C ARG A 68 8.08 8.12 7.72
N ASP A 69 8.26 8.79 8.84
CA ASP A 69 9.44 9.59 9.19
C ASP A 69 10.34 8.82 10.18
N GLU A 70 11.36 9.49 10.73
CA GLU A 70 12.26 8.90 11.73
C GLU A 70 11.59 8.68 13.11
N SER A 71 10.47 9.37 13.40
CA SER A 71 9.70 9.16 14.64
C SER A 71 8.75 7.96 14.57
N GLY A 72 8.27 7.62 13.38
CA GLY A 72 7.74 6.29 13.03
C GLY A 72 6.58 6.30 12.05
N THR A 73 5.70 7.30 12.11
CA THR A 73 4.60 7.54 11.15
C THR A 73 4.22 9.01 11.27
N LEU A 74 4.11 9.73 10.15
CA LEU A 74 3.60 11.11 10.16
C LEU A 74 2.18 11.15 10.77
N GLU A 75 1.77 12.31 11.29
CA GLU A 75 0.41 12.51 11.80
C GLU A 75 -0.63 12.04 10.77
N LYS A 76 -1.59 11.21 11.22
CA LYS A 76 -2.54 10.53 10.32
C LYS A 76 -3.53 11.53 9.73
N SER A 77 -3.32 11.87 8.46
CA SER A 77 -4.15 12.74 7.64
C SER A 77 -4.49 12.03 6.32
N PRO A 78 -5.47 12.53 5.53
CA PRO A 78 -5.82 11.93 4.24
C PRO A 78 -4.64 11.85 3.24
N VAL A 79 -3.60 12.69 3.39
CA VAL A 79 -2.39 12.65 2.55
C VAL A 79 -1.27 11.76 3.09
N THR A 80 -1.25 11.45 4.40
CA THR A 80 -0.25 10.55 5.00
C THR A 80 -0.74 9.12 5.20
N ALA A 81 -2.05 8.85 5.03
CA ALA A 81 -2.71 7.57 5.30
C ALA A 81 -3.72 7.22 4.20
N ILE A 82 -3.25 6.63 3.09
CA ILE A 82 -4.00 6.49 1.84
C ILE A 82 -4.55 5.06 1.71
N PRO A 83 -5.88 4.84 1.64
CA PRO A 83 -6.45 3.50 1.52
C PRO A 83 -6.22 2.91 0.13
N PHE A 84 -6.06 1.59 0.05
CA PHE A 84 -5.95 0.85 -1.21
C PHE A 84 -6.79 -0.44 -1.19
N SER A 85 -7.15 -0.92 -2.37
CA SER A 85 -7.69 -2.28 -2.56
C SER A 85 -7.25 -2.88 -3.90
N VAL A 86 -7.13 -4.21 -3.95
CA VAL A 86 -6.77 -4.99 -5.14
C VAL A 86 -7.62 -6.26 -5.17
N LYS A 87 -8.26 -6.53 -6.31
CA LYS A 87 -9.27 -7.59 -6.44
C LYS A 87 -8.68 -8.99 -6.43
N ASP A 88 -7.77 -9.28 -7.35
CA ASP A 88 -7.09 -10.57 -7.51
C ASP A 88 -5.64 -10.26 -7.93
N VAL A 89 -4.65 -11.01 -7.42
CA VAL A 89 -3.24 -10.96 -7.84
C VAL A 89 -2.73 -12.38 -7.98
N PHE A 90 -2.39 -12.81 -9.20
CA PHE A 90 -1.98 -14.16 -9.54
C PHE A 90 -0.53 -14.47 -9.11
N PRO A 91 -0.12 -15.75 -9.04
CA PRO A 91 1.27 -16.11 -8.73
C PRO A 91 2.30 -15.36 -9.57
N PHE A 92 3.29 -14.76 -8.92
CA PHE A 92 4.33 -13.92 -9.52
C PHE A 92 3.87 -12.64 -10.26
N GLU A 93 2.57 -12.30 -10.24
CA GLU A 93 2.04 -11.05 -10.80
C GLU A 93 2.36 -9.85 -9.90
N THR A 94 2.63 -8.69 -10.53
CA THR A 94 2.69 -7.39 -9.86
C THR A 94 1.47 -6.56 -10.25
N ALA A 95 0.51 -6.42 -9.33
CA ALA A 95 -0.63 -5.52 -9.51
C ALA A 95 -0.18 -4.06 -9.37
N ILE A 96 -0.67 -3.17 -10.23
CA ILE A 96 -0.31 -1.74 -10.18
C ILE A 96 -1.30 -0.99 -9.29
N LEU A 97 -0.83 -0.55 -8.12
CA LEU A 97 -1.54 0.46 -7.33
C LEU A 97 -1.42 1.82 -8.02
N LYS A 98 -2.56 2.50 -8.14
CA LYS A 98 -2.65 3.93 -8.49
C LYS A 98 -3.47 4.58 -7.39
N LEU A 99 -2.82 5.40 -6.58
CA LEU A 99 -3.41 6.03 -5.40
C LEU A 99 -3.36 7.55 -5.57
N GLU A 100 -4.42 8.21 -5.13
CA GLU A 100 -4.54 9.66 -5.14
C GLU A 100 -4.88 10.15 -3.74
N ALA A 101 -4.20 11.20 -3.30
CA ALA A 101 -4.54 11.91 -2.07
C ALA A 101 -4.36 13.40 -2.26
N TRP A 102 -5.25 14.19 -1.65
CA TRP A 102 -5.23 15.65 -1.75
C TRP A 102 -5.43 16.29 -0.38
N GLY A 103 -4.93 17.50 -0.21
CA GLY A 103 -5.07 18.25 1.04
C GLY A 103 -4.70 19.72 0.90
N GLY A 104 -5.05 20.50 1.92
CA GLY A 104 -4.59 21.88 2.03
C GLY A 104 -3.12 21.97 2.45
N GLU A 105 -2.49 23.11 2.19
CA GLU A 105 -1.07 23.37 2.47
C GLU A 105 -0.56 22.85 3.83
N GLU A 106 -1.25 23.18 4.93
CA GLU A 106 -0.87 22.78 6.30
C GLU A 106 -0.77 21.25 6.48
N GLN A 107 -1.69 20.50 5.84
CA GLN A 107 -1.72 19.04 5.89
C GLN A 107 -0.62 18.40 5.02
N CYS A 108 -0.21 19.10 3.97
CA CYS A 108 0.72 18.62 2.96
C CYS A 108 2.18 18.97 3.27
N ARG A 109 2.44 20.09 3.96
CA ARG A 109 3.79 20.54 4.34
C ARG A 109 4.65 19.47 5.05
N PRO A 110 4.14 18.66 6.01
CA PRO A 110 4.92 17.58 6.62
C PRO A 110 5.39 16.52 5.61
N LEU A 111 4.52 16.15 4.65
CA LEU A 111 4.83 15.17 3.61
C LEU A 111 5.82 15.74 2.58
N LEU A 112 5.62 17.00 2.13
CA LEU A 112 6.57 17.69 1.25
C LEU A 112 7.96 17.81 1.89
N GLY A 113 8.02 18.10 3.20
CA GLY A 113 9.26 18.12 3.97
C GLY A 113 9.97 16.77 4.05
N LEU A 114 9.23 15.69 4.34
CA LEU A 114 9.75 14.31 4.32
C LEU A 114 10.34 13.93 2.95
N LEU A 115 9.67 14.35 1.87
CA LEU A 115 10.07 14.14 0.48
C LEU A 115 11.17 15.12 0.00
N LYS A 116 11.54 16.12 0.82
CA LYS A 116 12.49 17.20 0.50
C LYS A 116 12.10 18.04 -0.73
N ILE A 117 10.80 18.20 -0.94
CA ILE A 117 10.22 19.05 -1.99
C ILE A 117 10.01 20.46 -1.42
N ASP A 118 10.54 21.47 -2.09
CA ASP A 118 10.26 22.88 -1.80
C ASP A 118 8.80 23.22 -2.17
N PRO A 119 7.91 23.55 -1.21
CA PRO A 119 6.53 23.90 -1.51
C PRO A 119 6.44 25.18 -2.36
N ASP A 120 7.29 26.17 -2.12
CA ASP A 120 7.21 27.48 -2.76
C ASP A 120 7.72 27.42 -4.20
N GLY A 121 8.65 26.52 -4.50
CA GLY A 121 9.07 26.14 -5.85
C GLY A 121 8.02 25.32 -6.58
N LEU A 122 7.39 24.35 -5.90
CA LEU A 122 6.30 23.54 -6.47
C LEU A 122 5.08 24.41 -6.86
N ILE A 123 4.65 25.33 -6.00
CA ILE A 123 3.54 26.27 -6.29
C ILE A 123 3.83 27.10 -7.55
N LYS A 124 5.08 27.51 -7.77
CA LYS A 124 5.49 28.27 -8.97
C LYS A 124 5.58 27.41 -10.22
N ALA A 125 5.88 26.11 -10.08
CA ALA A 125 5.98 25.15 -11.19
C ALA A 125 4.64 24.49 -11.56
N GLY A 126 3.66 24.45 -10.64
CA GLY A 126 2.37 23.79 -10.81
C GLY A 126 2.41 22.25 -10.68
N THR A 127 3.52 21.62 -11.04
CA THR A 127 3.71 20.16 -10.98
C THR A 127 5.17 19.78 -10.71
N ALA A 128 5.38 18.61 -10.10
CA ALA A 128 6.64 17.89 -10.06
C ALA A 128 6.36 16.40 -10.32
N GLU A 129 7.10 15.79 -11.26
CA GLU A 129 6.83 14.45 -11.79
C GLU A 129 8.05 13.52 -11.64
N ASP A 130 7.84 12.21 -11.79
CA ASP A 130 8.87 11.15 -11.60
C ASP A 130 9.65 11.20 -10.27
N ILE A 131 8.96 11.61 -9.19
CA ILE A 131 9.51 11.59 -7.82
C ILE A 131 9.62 10.14 -7.35
N PHE A 132 10.84 9.65 -7.16
CA PHE A 132 11.10 8.35 -6.57
C PHE A 132 10.92 8.40 -5.05
N ILE A 133 10.18 7.43 -4.49
CA ILE A 133 9.98 7.31 -3.05
C ILE A 133 10.90 6.21 -2.51
N ASP A 134 11.60 6.45 -1.39
CA ASP A 134 12.33 5.39 -0.68
C ASP A 134 11.32 4.46 0.02
N GLU A 135 11.37 3.15 -0.26
CA GLU A 135 10.50 2.14 0.37
C GLU A 135 10.51 2.21 1.92
N LYS A 136 11.61 2.71 2.53
CA LYS A 136 11.71 2.92 3.98
C LYS A 136 10.68 3.92 4.53
N ILE A 137 10.36 4.97 3.77
CA ILE A 137 9.40 6.02 4.18
C ILE A 137 7.95 5.64 3.87
N LEU A 138 7.69 4.40 3.46
CA LEU A 138 6.35 3.84 3.26
C LEU A 138 6.08 2.70 4.24
N LYS A 139 4.81 2.51 4.63
CA LYS A 139 4.29 1.31 5.30
C LYS A 139 3.09 0.80 4.52
N LEU A 140 3.12 -0.46 4.10
CA LEU A 140 1.89 -1.16 3.72
C LEU A 140 1.27 -1.78 4.99
N ASP A 141 0.01 -1.45 5.26
CA ASP A 141 -0.75 -1.98 6.40
C ASP A 141 -1.98 -2.73 5.86
N VAL A 142 -1.81 -4.01 5.57
CA VAL A 142 -2.86 -4.86 4.96
C VAL A 142 -3.88 -5.24 6.04
N SER A 143 -5.11 -4.75 5.90
CA SER A 143 -6.19 -4.98 6.88
C SER A 143 -6.96 -6.27 6.60
N THR A 144 -7.17 -6.61 5.32
CA THR A 144 -7.86 -7.84 4.90
C THR A 144 -7.25 -8.38 3.62
N PHE A 145 -7.20 -9.72 3.50
CA PHE A 145 -6.93 -10.42 2.26
C PHE A 145 -7.36 -11.89 2.39
N LYS A 146 -7.54 -12.55 1.25
CA LYS A 146 -7.73 -14.01 1.13
C LYS A 146 -6.57 -14.57 0.32
N THR A 147 -6.23 -15.86 0.50
CA THR A 147 -5.40 -16.58 -0.47
C THR A 147 -6.08 -17.87 -0.89
N GLU A 148 -6.03 -18.17 -2.19
CA GLU A 148 -6.66 -19.34 -2.79
C GLU A 148 -5.66 -20.03 -3.71
N LYS A 149 -5.64 -21.38 -3.75
CA LYS A 149 -4.73 -22.11 -4.65
C LYS A 149 -5.13 -21.88 -6.11
N ILE A 150 -4.14 -21.61 -6.97
CA ILE A 150 -4.35 -21.31 -8.40
C ILE A 150 -5.17 -22.39 -9.12
N TYR A 151 -4.94 -23.66 -8.81
CA TYR A 151 -5.68 -24.78 -9.39
C TYR A 151 -7.17 -24.81 -9.01
N SER A 152 -7.57 -24.21 -7.89
CA SER A 152 -8.98 -24.06 -7.50
C SER A 152 -9.65 -22.97 -8.35
N VAL A 153 -9.01 -21.80 -8.45
CA VAL A 153 -9.49 -20.65 -9.24
C VAL A 153 -9.67 -21.02 -10.71
N LEU A 154 -8.69 -21.71 -11.31
CA LEU A 154 -8.75 -22.15 -12.70
C LEU A 154 -9.85 -23.19 -12.94
N LYS A 155 -10.07 -24.14 -12.02
CA LYS A 155 -11.18 -25.11 -12.12
C LYS A 155 -12.55 -24.44 -11.99
N GLY A 156 -12.70 -23.50 -11.04
CA GLY A 156 -13.93 -22.72 -10.89
C GLY A 156 -14.28 -21.93 -12.15
N SER A 157 -13.29 -21.31 -12.79
CA SER A 157 -13.50 -20.57 -14.04
C SER A 157 -13.78 -21.48 -15.25
N SER A 158 -13.37 -22.75 -15.23
CA SER A 158 -13.67 -23.72 -16.29
C SER A 158 -15.14 -24.13 -16.31
N ASN A 159 -15.79 -24.18 -15.14
CA ASN A 159 -17.18 -24.60 -14.98
C ASN A 159 -18.18 -23.43 -15.07
N ALA A 160 -17.72 -22.25 -15.47
CA ALA A 160 -18.52 -21.02 -15.65
C ALA A 160 -18.81 -20.72 -17.14
N LYS A 161 -18.73 -21.74 -18.00
CA LYS A 161 -19.03 -21.70 -19.44
C LYS A 161 -19.77 -22.97 -19.88
N ASP A 162 -21.03 -23.05 -19.52
CA ASP A 162 -22.11 -23.81 -20.18
C ASP A 162 -23.42 -23.04 -19.95
#